data_AF-A0A820ZBK1-F1
#
_entry.id   AF-A0A820ZBK1-F1
#
_cell.length_a   1.000
_cell.length_b   1.000
_cell.length_c   1.000
_cell.angle_alpha   90.00
_cell.angle_beta   90.00
_cell.angle_gamma   90.00
#
_symmetry.space_group_name_H-M   'P 1'
#
loop_
_entity.id
_entity.type
_entity.pdbx_description
1 polymer ?
#
loop_
_entity_poly.entity_id
_entity_poly.type
_entity_poly.pdbx_seq_one_letter_code
_entity_poly.pdbx_strand_id
1 'polypeptide(L)'
;GIDKHHMCSQKTLMSASSTCSNTVGSKSLQETHNERMEKFQFLVDRYDINPEFAARLRSLEGFEIVFIIDADVHGPYDRNPTRWDELRQTVSIVVDIACVFDPNGIDLFFLNRQAMRNVKNAEQLIPVFAVPPAGLTPMVRALRQVLEEKQVDIKERKLLILIATDGLPTDDKGNKDLKPFERVLRYERKPIDQIPVIIIACTDDTKCIDYLNNLDKKIPKLDVADDYKSEREEIHKAQGADFPFSFGDYVVKILIGAIDSWFDPLDERRVTGTRPPDRHTHREKKKDKCSLS
;
A
#
# COMPACT_ATOMS: atom_id res chain seq x y z
N GLY A 1 -38.03 20.16 64.88
CA GLY A 1 -37.38 21.47 64.66
C GLY A 1 -35.89 21.20 64.54
N ILE A 2 -35.21 21.57 63.44
CA ILE A 2 -34.73 22.95 63.15
C ILE A 2 -33.90 23.41 64.36
N ASP A 3 -32.61 23.72 64.34
CA ASP A 3 -31.63 24.09 63.31
C ASP A 3 -30.24 24.07 64.03
N LYS A 4 -29.15 23.62 63.38
CA LYS A 4 -28.00 24.43 62.90
C LYS A 4 -26.76 24.59 63.83
N HIS A 5 -25.63 24.58 63.11
CA HIS A 5 -24.36 25.29 63.33
C HIS A 5 -23.24 24.67 64.19
N HIS A 6 -22.16 24.37 63.44
CA HIS A 6 -20.77 24.83 63.62
C HIS A 6 -19.68 23.86 64.15
N MET A 7 -18.82 23.49 63.18
CA MET A 7 -17.35 23.58 63.14
C MET A 7 -16.45 22.71 64.05
N CYS A 8 -15.49 22.10 63.33
CA CYS A 8 -14.08 21.90 63.67
C CYS A 8 -13.73 20.72 64.60
N SER A 9 -13.06 19.69 64.06
CA SER A 9 -11.60 19.57 64.18
C SER A 9 -11.08 18.22 63.66
N GLN A 10 -10.00 18.31 62.88
CA GLN A 10 -8.87 17.39 62.72
C GLN A 10 -9.10 15.88 62.96
N LYS A 11 -8.90 15.08 61.90
CA LYS A 11 -8.29 13.75 62.01
C LYS A 11 -7.31 13.48 60.87
N THR A 12 -6.06 13.35 61.29
CA THR A 12 -4.89 12.78 60.63
C THR A 12 -5.17 11.45 59.95
N LEU A 13 -4.69 11.27 58.71
CA LEU A 13 -4.41 9.96 58.13
C LEU A 13 -3.12 10.05 57.31
N MET A 14 -2.08 9.38 57.82
CA MET A 14 -0.82 9.11 57.15
C MET A 14 -0.87 7.75 56.44
N SER A 15 -0.11 7.66 55.35
CA SER A 15 0.35 6.46 54.61
C SER A 15 -0.71 5.75 53.76
N ALA A 16 -0.44 5.26 52.55
CA ALA A 16 0.84 4.81 51.99
C ALA A 16 0.99 5.19 50.50
N SER A 17 2.22 5.55 50.12
CA SER A 17 2.67 5.58 48.73
C SER A 17 2.66 4.17 48.15
N SER A 18 2.07 3.99 46.97
CA SER A 18 2.28 2.83 46.10
C SER A 18 2.79 3.32 44.75
N THR A 19 4.03 3.78 44.72
CA THR A 19 4.74 4.14 43.48
C THR A 19 5.59 2.96 43.04
N CYS A 20 4.97 1.89 42.58
CA CYS A 20 5.66 0.75 41.96
C CYS A 20 4.71 0.11 40.96
N SER A 21 4.85 0.41 39.66
CA SER A 21 4.44 -0.46 38.52
C SER A 21 4.57 0.15 37.10
N ASN A 22 5.08 1.37 36.90
CA ASN A 22 5.11 1.99 35.56
C ASN A 22 6.48 2.00 34.84
N THR A 23 7.53 1.43 35.42
CA THR A 23 8.91 1.54 34.86
C THR A 23 9.33 0.34 34.02
N VAL A 24 8.70 -0.82 34.20
CA VAL A 24 9.06 -2.05 33.46
C VAL A 24 8.35 -2.10 32.10
N GLY A 25 7.08 -1.69 32.03
CA GLY A 25 6.32 -1.63 30.78
C GLY A 25 6.77 -0.51 29.83
N SER A 26 7.30 0.60 30.34
CA SER A 26 7.83 1.69 29.49
C SER A 26 9.17 1.33 28.86
N LYS A 27 10.05 0.61 29.58
CA LYS A 27 11.33 0.13 29.04
C LYS A 27 11.15 -0.88 27.91
N SER A 28 10.26 -1.87 28.08
CA SER A 28 10.02 -2.88 27.04
C SER A 28 9.36 -2.30 25.77
N LEU A 29 8.45 -1.33 25.92
CA LEU A 29 7.86 -0.61 24.78
C LEU A 29 8.89 0.27 24.06
N GLN A 30 9.85 0.84 24.80
CA GLN A 30 10.90 1.68 24.23
C GLN A 30 12.00 0.86 23.55
N GLU A 31 12.35 -0.31 24.10
CA GLU A 31 13.25 -1.30 23.50
C GLU A 31 12.67 -1.84 22.18
N THR A 32 11.40 -2.25 22.17
CA THR A 32 10.72 -2.70 20.93
C THR A 32 10.59 -1.60 19.87
N HIS A 33 10.40 -0.35 20.29
CA HIS A 33 10.43 0.79 19.36
C HIS A 33 11.82 1.00 18.74
N ASN A 34 12.88 0.92 19.54
CA ASN A 34 14.25 1.09 19.06
C ASN A 34 14.65 -0.03 18.09
N GLU A 35 14.36 -1.28 18.42
CA GLU A 35 14.61 -2.43 17.53
C GLU A 35 13.88 -2.29 16.20
N ARG A 36 12.63 -1.82 16.23
CA ARG A 36 11.84 -1.55 15.02
C ARG A 36 12.47 -0.46 14.16
N MET A 37 12.96 0.61 14.79
CA MET A 37 13.62 1.72 14.07
C MET A 37 14.98 1.31 13.49
N GLU A 38 15.75 0.50 14.20
CA GLU A 38 17.00 -0.07 13.69
C GLU A 38 16.74 -0.99 12.49
N LYS A 39 15.73 -1.87 12.59
CA LYS A 39 15.29 -2.71 11.46
C LYS A 39 14.84 -1.85 10.28
N PHE A 40 14.07 -0.79 10.53
CA PHE A 40 13.64 0.11 9.48
C PHE A 40 14.82 0.78 8.77
N GLN A 41 15.78 1.31 9.53
CA GLN A 41 16.98 1.93 8.95
C GLN A 41 17.81 0.92 8.14
N PHE A 42 17.97 -0.30 8.65
CA PHE A 42 18.64 -1.37 7.93
C PHE A 42 17.98 -1.67 6.57
N LEU A 43 16.64 -1.68 6.51
CA LEU A 43 15.92 -1.90 5.25
C LEU A 43 16.07 -0.73 4.28
N VAL A 44 16.06 0.51 4.79
CA VAL A 44 16.32 1.72 3.99
C VAL A 44 17.68 1.64 3.32
N ASP A 45 18.73 1.28 4.08
CA ASP A 45 20.09 1.16 3.56
C ASP A 45 20.22 -0.04 2.60
N ARG A 46 19.63 -1.19 2.97
CA ARG A 46 19.68 -2.44 2.18
C ARG A 46 19.06 -2.27 0.79
N TYR A 47 17.97 -1.51 0.70
CA TYR A 47 17.22 -1.32 -0.54
C TYR A 47 17.52 0.00 -1.23
N ASP A 48 18.53 0.75 -0.76
CA ASP A 48 18.94 2.04 -1.32
C ASP A 48 17.74 3.01 -1.45
N ILE A 49 16.91 3.07 -0.41
CA ILE A 49 15.72 3.91 -0.40
C ILE A 49 16.14 5.33 -0.05
N ASN A 50 15.72 6.29 -0.87
CA ASN A 50 15.90 7.71 -0.64
C ASN A 50 15.35 8.09 0.75
N PRO A 51 16.11 8.79 1.62
CA PRO A 51 15.66 9.15 2.96
C PRO A 51 14.35 9.94 3.01
N GLU A 52 14.09 10.80 2.00
CA GLU A 52 12.82 11.53 1.90
C GLU A 52 11.64 10.60 1.60
N PHE A 53 11.87 9.54 0.80
CA PHE A 53 10.87 8.55 0.46
C PHE A 53 10.61 7.64 1.68
N ALA A 54 11.69 7.21 2.34
CA ALA A 54 11.63 6.43 3.57
C ALA A 54 10.83 7.14 4.67
N ALA A 55 11.03 8.45 4.85
CA ALA A 55 10.29 9.22 5.86
C ALA A 55 8.77 9.17 5.66
N ARG A 56 8.30 8.98 4.41
CA ARG A 56 6.88 8.91 4.05
C ARG A 56 6.25 7.54 4.25
N LEU A 57 7.04 6.47 4.37
CA LEU A 57 6.54 5.12 4.68
C LEU A 57 5.79 5.07 6.03
N ARG A 58 6.00 6.04 6.93
CA ARG A 58 5.19 6.19 8.16
C ARG A 58 3.69 6.32 7.88
N SER A 59 3.30 6.76 6.68
CA SER A 59 1.90 6.80 6.27
C SER A 59 1.23 5.42 6.18
N LEU A 60 2.01 4.34 6.17
CA LEU A 60 1.54 2.96 6.24
C LEU A 60 1.19 2.49 7.67
N GLU A 61 1.44 3.29 8.71
CA GLU A 61 1.01 2.94 10.06
C GLU A 61 -0.53 2.75 10.10
N GLY A 62 -0.96 1.61 10.64
CA GLY A 62 -2.38 1.24 10.72
C GLY A 62 -2.99 0.75 9.39
N PHE A 63 -2.17 0.32 8.43
CA PHE A 63 -2.63 -0.37 7.22
C PHE A 63 -2.44 -1.88 7.30
N GLU A 64 -3.50 -2.62 6.93
CA GLU A 64 -3.41 -3.98 6.40
C GLU A 64 -2.97 -3.94 4.96
N ILE A 65 -2.04 -4.80 4.58
CA ILE A 65 -1.55 -4.88 3.21
C ILE A 65 -1.93 -6.24 2.64
N VAL A 66 -2.61 -6.21 1.51
CA VAL A 66 -3.01 -7.41 0.76
C VAL A 66 -2.49 -7.29 -0.66
N PHE A 67 -1.88 -8.36 -1.15
CA PHE A 67 -1.58 -8.54 -2.56
C PHE A 67 -2.64 -9.42 -3.22
N ILE A 68 -3.12 -9.03 -4.39
CA ILE A 68 -3.80 -9.89 -5.35
C ILE A 68 -2.84 -10.06 -6.52
N ILE A 69 -2.31 -11.27 -6.66
CA ILE A 69 -1.33 -11.58 -7.70
C ILE A 69 -2.07 -12.35 -8.78
N ASP A 70 -2.19 -11.74 -9.97
CA ASP A 70 -2.35 -12.52 -11.17
C ASP A 70 -1.13 -13.42 -11.24
N ALA A 71 -1.40 -14.71 -11.17
CA ALA A 71 -0.32 -15.64 -11.29
C ALA A 71 0.29 -15.37 -12.68
N ASP A 72 -0.51 -15.17 -13.74
CA ASP A 72 -0.16 -15.36 -15.17
C ASP A 72 0.86 -14.41 -15.77
N VAL A 73 1.60 -13.63 -14.97
CA VAL A 73 2.59 -12.66 -15.44
C VAL A 73 3.60 -13.31 -16.38
N HIS A 74 3.27 -13.23 -17.66
CA HIS A 74 3.98 -13.83 -18.75
C HIS A 74 4.70 -12.74 -19.54
N GLY A 75 5.85 -13.10 -20.08
CA GLY A 75 6.63 -12.20 -20.92
C GLY A 75 8.07 -12.15 -20.43
N PRO A 76 9.04 -12.62 -21.24
CA PRO A 76 10.39 -12.19 -21.03
C PRO A 76 10.39 -10.65 -21.14
N TYR A 77 11.04 -9.97 -20.19
CA TYR A 77 11.72 -8.74 -20.61
C TYR A 77 12.65 -9.13 -21.76
N ASP A 78 12.96 -8.21 -22.68
CA ASP A 78 14.02 -8.42 -23.67
C ASP A 78 15.38 -8.81 -23.02
N ARG A 79 15.53 -8.75 -21.68
CA ARG A 79 16.67 -9.22 -20.86
C ARG A 79 16.24 -9.65 -19.45
N ASN A 80 16.99 -10.55 -18.81
CA ASN A 80 16.87 -10.82 -17.36
C ASN A 80 17.07 -9.54 -16.52
N PRO A 81 16.30 -9.33 -15.44
CA PRO A 81 15.28 -10.23 -14.85
C PRO A 81 13.95 -10.26 -15.62
N THR A 82 13.14 -11.31 -15.45
CA THR A 82 11.76 -11.37 -16.01
C THR A 82 10.78 -10.52 -15.21
N ARG A 83 9.57 -10.28 -15.73
CA ARG A 83 8.51 -9.60 -14.97
C ARG A 83 8.10 -10.35 -13.71
N TRP A 84 8.13 -11.69 -13.77
CA TRP A 84 7.90 -12.54 -12.62
C TRP A 84 9.00 -12.37 -11.55
N ASP A 85 10.26 -12.23 -11.98
CA ASP A 85 11.38 -11.96 -11.07
C ASP A 85 11.29 -10.58 -10.43
N GLU A 86 10.92 -9.57 -11.23
CA GLU A 86 10.67 -8.21 -10.71
C GLU A 86 9.53 -8.21 -9.70
N LEU A 87 8.40 -8.85 -10.03
CA LEU A 87 7.28 -8.98 -9.09
C LEU A 87 7.68 -9.71 -7.81
N ARG A 88 8.46 -10.80 -7.92
CA ARG A 88 9.01 -11.51 -6.74
C ARG A 88 9.85 -10.57 -5.88
N GLN A 89 10.72 -9.77 -6.49
CA GLN A 89 11.56 -8.82 -5.78
C GLN A 89 10.72 -7.73 -5.11
N THR A 90 9.75 -7.16 -5.83
CA THR A 90 8.79 -6.18 -5.30
C THR A 90 8.05 -6.73 -4.09
N VAL A 91 7.42 -7.91 -4.20
CA VAL A 91 6.68 -8.53 -3.08
C VAL A 91 7.62 -8.82 -1.90
N SER A 92 8.86 -9.24 -2.15
CA SER A 92 9.85 -9.48 -1.08
C SER A 92 10.15 -8.19 -0.29
N ILE A 93 10.39 -7.08 -0.99
CA ILE A 93 10.68 -5.79 -0.35
C ILE A 93 9.43 -5.26 0.38
N VAL A 94 8.23 -5.42 -0.22
CA VAL A 94 6.97 -5.06 0.44
C VAL A 94 6.78 -5.84 1.74
N VAL A 95 7.01 -7.16 1.75
CA VAL A 95 6.92 -7.97 2.98
C VAL A 95 7.85 -7.42 4.06
N ASP A 96 9.11 -7.16 3.72
CA ASP A 96 10.10 -6.67 4.68
C ASP A 96 9.70 -5.31 5.28
N ILE A 97 9.30 -4.35 4.43
CA ILE A 97 8.86 -3.01 4.84
C ILE A 97 7.56 -3.10 5.65
N ALA A 98 6.56 -3.83 5.16
CA ALA A 98 5.26 -3.98 5.81
C ALA A 98 5.40 -4.55 7.23
N CYS A 99 6.28 -5.53 7.42
CA CYS A 99 6.51 -6.17 8.72
C CYS A 99 7.15 -5.26 9.77
N VAL A 100 7.66 -4.09 9.38
CA VAL A 100 8.06 -3.04 10.32
C VAL A 100 6.82 -2.39 10.94
N PHE A 101 5.78 -2.15 10.15
CA PHE A 101 4.57 -1.45 10.58
C PHE A 101 3.48 -2.38 11.11
N ASP A 102 3.41 -3.61 10.59
CA ASP A 102 2.54 -4.68 11.09
C ASP A 102 3.29 -6.02 11.25
N PRO A 103 3.61 -6.42 12.49
CA PRO A 103 4.23 -7.71 12.79
C PRO A 103 3.38 -8.95 12.40
N ASN A 104 2.10 -8.78 12.07
CA ASN A 104 1.26 -9.86 11.54
C ASN A 104 1.60 -10.22 10.09
N GLY A 105 2.34 -9.38 9.38
CA GLY A 105 2.74 -9.59 8.00
C GLY A 105 1.68 -9.14 7.00
N ILE A 106 1.73 -9.70 5.80
CA ILE A 106 0.78 -9.40 4.72
C ILE A 106 0.09 -10.66 4.21
N ASP A 107 -1.04 -10.48 3.55
CA ASP A 107 -1.73 -11.59 2.89
C ASP A 107 -1.55 -11.56 1.37
N LEU A 108 -1.33 -12.73 0.78
CA LEU A 108 -1.21 -12.91 -0.67
C LEU A 108 -2.40 -13.72 -1.17
N PHE A 109 -3.25 -13.10 -1.97
CA PHE A 109 -4.29 -13.76 -2.75
C PHE A 109 -3.77 -13.99 -4.15
N PHE A 110 -4.11 -15.13 -4.73
CA PHE A 110 -3.78 -15.44 -6.11
C PHE A 110 -5.06 -15.63 -6.90
N LEU A 111 -5.02 -15.29 -8.19
CA LEU A 111 -6.18 -15.50 -9.04
C LEU A 111 -6.49 -17.00 -9.22
N ASN A 112 -5.46 -17.83 -9.42
CA ASN A 112 -5.63 -19.23 -9.85
C ASN A 112 -5.12 -20.27 -8.84
N ARG A 113 -4.87 -19.88 -7.58
CA ARG A 113 -4.44 -20.81 -6.52
C ARG A 113 -4.82 -20.34 -5.12
N GLN A 114 -4.60 -21.20 -4.13
CA GLN A 114 -4.92 -20.90 -2.75
C GLN A 114 -4.09 -19.72 -2.23
N ALA A 115 -4.76 -18.85 -1.47
CA ALA A 115 -4.15 -17.69 -0.87
C ALA A 115 -3.25 -18.06 0.32
N MET A 116 -2.24 -17.22 0.57
CA MET A 116 -1.35 -17.31 1.72
C MET A 116 -1.62 -16.16 2.69
N ARG A 117 -1.56 -16.46 3.98
CA ARG A 117 -1.84 -15.50 5.05
C ARG A 117 -0.59 -15.26 5.89
N ASN A 118 -0.50 -14.07 6.47
CA ASN A 118 0.54 -13.71 7.44
C ASN A 118 1.96 -14.04 6.94
N VAL A 119 2.27 -13.61 5.73
CA VAL A 119 3.62 -13.69 5.16
C VAL A 119 4.48 -12.62 5.82
N LYS A 120 5.56 -13.03 6.49
CA LYS A 120 6.38 -12.20 7.38
C LYS A 120 7.83 -12.03 6.95
N ASN A 121 8.27 -12.82 5.96
CA ASN A 121 9.62 -12.73 5.41
C ASN A 121 9.66 -13.20 3.95
N ALA A 122 10.69 -12.79 3.24
CA ALA A 122 10.88 -13.09 1.82
C ALA A 122 11.12 -14.59 1.56
N GLU A 123 11.67 -15.36 2.52
CA GLU A 123 11.92 -16.79 2.35
C GLU A 123 10.63 -17.59 2.14
N GLN A 124 9.53 -17.16 2.78
CA GLN A 124 8.20 -17.74 2.56
C GLN A 124 7.70 -17.61 1.11
N LEU A 125 8.26 -16.68 0.32
CA LEU A 125 7.89 -16.44 -1.08
C LEU A 125 8.61 -17.40 -2.05
N ILE A 126 9.72 -18.01 -1.65
CA ILE A 126 10.52 -18.90 -2.53
C ILE A 126 9.65 -19.99 -3.21
N PRO A 127 8.87 -20.81 -2.47
CA PRO A 127 8.04 -21.84 -3.11
C PRO A 127 6.90 -21.26 -3.95
N VAL A 128 6.42 -20.06 -3.60
CA VAL A 128 5.31 -19.37 -4.27
C VAL A 128 5.69 -18.94 -5.68
N PHE A 129 6.89 -18.40 -5.82
CA PHE A 129 7.42 -17.92 -7.10
C PHE A 129 8.17 -19.01 -7.89
N ALA A 130 8.36 -20.21 -7.33
CA ALA A 130 8.93 -21.36 -8.04
C ALA A 130 7.95 -22.02 -9.03
N VAL A 131 6.64 -21.90 -8.78
CA VAL A 131 5.62 -22.44 -9.67
C VAL A 131 5.22 -21.35 -10.65
N PRO A 132 5.51 -21.51 -11.96
CA PRO A 132 5.05 -20.56 -12.94
C PRO A 132 3.53 -20.60 -12.98
N PRO A 133 2.93 -19.47 -13.29
CA PRO A 133 1.49 -19.39 -13.31
C PRO A 133 0.83 -20.04 -14.52
N ALA A 134 -0.49 -20.22 -14.40
CA ALA A 134 -1.37 -20.53 -15.50
C ALA A 134 -2.81 -20.13 -15.12
N GLY A 135 -3.59 -19.64 -16.09
CA GLY A 135 -5.05 -19.60 -15.95
C GLY A 135 -5.70 -18.42 -16.65
N LEU A 136 -6.88 -18.06 -16.14
CA LEU A 136 -7.61 -16.86 -16.55
C LEU A 136 -7.32 -15.73 -15.56
N THR A 137 -7.91 -14.56 -15.77
CA THR A 137 -7.69 -13.36 -14.94
C THR A 137 -8.96 -12.97 -14.15
N PRO A 138 -9.50 -13.83 -13.25
CA PRO A 138 -10.71 -13.59 -12.46
C PRO A 138 -10.55 -12.54 -11.34
N MET A 139 -10.09 -11.34 -11.69
CA MET A 139 -9.84 -10.25 -10.75
C MET A 139 -11.09 -9.82 -9.97
N VAL A 140 -12.26 -9.84 -10.60
CA VAL A 140 -13.53 -9.47 -9.96
C VAL A 140 -13.83 -10.40 -8.79
N ARG A 141 -13.62 -11.71 -8.99
CA ARG A 141 -13.80 -12.72 -7.95
C ARG A 141 -12.79 -12.52 -6.82
N ALA A 142 -11.51 -12.39 -7.16
CA ALA A 142 -10.44 -12.23 -6.18
C ALA A 142 -10.60 -10.94 -5.34
N LEU A 143 -10.93 -9.81 -5.99
CA LEU A 143 -11.13 -8.55 -5.30
C LEU A 143 -12.33 -8.60 -4.35
N ARG A 144 -13.44 -9.21 -4.77
CA ARG A 144 -14.60 -9.41 -3.87
C ARG A 144 -14.27 -10.32 -2.70
N GLN A 145 -13.52 -11.39 -2.94
CA GLN A 145 -13.07 -12.27 -1.87
C GLN A 145 -12.23 -11.52 -0.84
N VAL A 146 -11.26 -10.70 -1.26
CA VAL A 146 -10.46 -9.85 -0.36
C VAL A 146 -11.35 -8.90 0.43
N LEU A 147 -12.25 -8.19 -0.26
CA LEU A 147 -13.13 -7.22 0.40
C LEU A 147 -14.05 -7.89 1.43
N GLU A 148 -14.53 -9.11 1.17
CA GLU A 148 -15.37 -9.89 2.09
C GLU A 148 -14.57 -10.40 3.30
N GLU A 149 -13.42 -11.03 3.06
CA GLU A 149 -12.58 -11.59 4.12
C GLU A 149 -12.01 -10.51 5.05
N LYS A 150 -11.70 -9.32 4.51
CA LYS A 150 -11.11 -8.20 5.26
C LYS A 150 -12.12 -7.22 5.85
N GLN A 151 -13.42 -7.54 5.85
CA GLN A 151 -14.46 -6.65 6.41
C GLN A 151 -14.23 -6.29 7.88
N VAL A 152 -13.64 -7.19 8.68
CA VAL A 152 -13.32 -6.91 10.08
C VAL A 152 -12.14 -5.95 10.16
N ASP A 153 -11.05 -6.23 9.43
CA ASP A 153 -9.86 -5.36 9.39
C ASP A 153 -10.25 -3.94 8.96
N ILE A 154 -11.06 -3.78 7.91
CA ILE A 154 -11.52 -2.47 7.41
C ILE A 154 -12.26 -1.64 8.47
N LYS A 155 -12.84 -2.26 9.52
CA LYS A 155 -13.51 -1.53 10.61
C LYS A 155 -12.53 -0.99 11.65
N GLU A 156 -11.36 -1.61 11.78
CA GLU A 156 -10.39 -1.32 12.84
C GLU A 156 -9.16 -0.56 12.31
N ARG A 157 -8.83 -0.75 11.03
CA ARG A 157 -7.62 -0.26 10.36
C ARG A 157 -7.90 0.00 8.88
N LYS A 158 -6.97 0.66 8.19
CA LYS A 158 -7.05 0.85 6.74
C LYS A 158 -6.59 -0.41 6.01
N LEU A 159 -6.99 -0.58 4.75
CA LEU A 159 -6.61 -1.72 3.91
C LEU A 159 -5.99 -1.24 2.60
N LEU A 160 -4.70 -1.46 2.41
CA LEU A 160 -4.02 -1.26 1.14
C LEU A 160 -4.09 -2.55 0.31
N ILE A 161 -4.67 -2.46 -0.89
CA ILE A 161 -4.73 -3.58 -1.83
C ILE A 161 -3.77 -3.31 -3.00
N LEU A 162 -2.83 -4.21 -3.21
CA LEU A 162 -1.89 -4.21 -4.33
C LEU A 162 -2.33 -5.28 -5.32
N ILE A 163 -2.62 -4.93 -6.57
CA ILE A 163 -3.06 -5.87 -7.60
C ILE A 163 -1.97 -5.96 -8.67
N ALA A 164 -1.23 -7.06 -8.73
CA ALA A 164 -0.25 -7.29 -9.78
C ALA A 164 -0.87 -8.09 -10.92
N THR A 165 -0.75 -7.62 -12.16
CA THR A 165 -1.39 -8.26 -13.32
C THR A 165 -0.70 -7.97 -14.64
N ASP A 166 -0.67 -8.93 -15.55
CA ASP A 166 -0.27 -8.73 -16.94
C ASP A 166 -1.46 -8.69 -17.92
N GLY A 167 -2.64 -9.11 -17.47
CA GLY A 167 -3.83 -9.25 -18.30
C GLY A 167 -4.98 -8.30 -17.95
N LEU A 168 -5.98 -8.32 -18.84
CA LEU A 168 -7.28 -7.68 -18.62
C LEU A 168 -8.19 -8.58 -17.75
N PRO A 169 -9.06 -8.00 -16.90
CA PRO A 169 -10.03 -8.77 -16.12
C PRO A 169 -10.91 -9.69 -16.99
N THR A 170 -11.01 -10.97 -16.61
CA THR A 170 -11.94 -11.95 -17.18
C THR A 170 -12.83 -12.57 -16.10
N ASP A 171 -13.92 -13.24 -16.49
CA ASP A 171 -14.62 -14.19 -15.62
C ASP A 171 -13.89 -15.56 -15.60
N ASP A 172 -14.41 -16.52 -14.83
CA ASP A 172 -13.86 -17.89 -14.76
C ASP A 172 -14.07 -18.71 -16.05
N LYS A 173 -14.71 -18.13 -17.08
CA LYS A 173 -14.91 -18.71 -18.43
C LYS A 173 -14.10 -17.99 -19.51
N GLY A 174 -13.34 -16.96 -19.15
CA GLY A 174 -12.51 -16.17 -20.06
C GLY A 174 -13.24 -15.04 -20.78
N ASN A 175 -14.49 -14.73 -20.42
CA ASN A 175 -15.20 -13.57 -20.94
C ASN A 175 -14.67 -12.30 -20.29
N LYS A 176 -14.61 -11.19 -21.03
CA LYS A 176 -14.11 -9.91 -20.51
C LYS A 176 -15.00 -9.34 -19.40
N ASP A 177 -14.39 -8.97 -18.28
CA ASP A 177 -15.06 -8.49 -17.07
C ASP A 177 -14.66 -7.05 -16.70
N LEU A 178 -14.33 -6.24 -17.71
CA LEU A 178 -13.85 -4.86 -17.54
C LEU A 178 -14.83 -3.95 -16.77
N LYS A 179 -16.13 -4.01 -17.10
CA LYS A 179 -17.16 -3.19 -16.45
C LYS A 179 -17.46 -3.68 -15.02
N PRO A 180 -17.62 -5.00 -14.77
CA PRO A 180 -17.69 -5.52 -13.42
C PRO A 180 -16.49 -5.12 -12.56
N PHE A 181 -15.26 -5.17 -13.08
CA PHE A 181 -14.07 -4.78 -12.33
C PHE A 181 -14.08 -3.30 -11.95
N GLU A 182 -14.38 -2.40 -12.90
CA GLU A 182 -14.59 -0.97 -12.60
C GLU A 182 -15.68 -0.76 -11.53
N ARG A 183 -16.78 -1.52 -11.61
CA ARG A 183 -17.89 -1.43 -10.64
C ARG A 183 -17.41 -1.80 -9.23
N VAL A 184 -16.64 -2.87 -9.08
CA VAL A 184 -16.11 -3.27 -7.76
C VAL A 184 -15.22 -2.17 -7.19
N LEU A 185 -14.26 -1.67 -7.97
CA LEU A 185 -13.33 -0.62 -7.55
C LEU A 185 -14.02 0.69 -7.15
N ARG A 186 -15.13 1.05 -7.81
CA ARG A 186 -15.82 2.33 -7.61
C ARG A 186 -16.93 2.27 -6.57
N TYR A 187 -17.71 1.20 -6.56
CA TYR A 187 -18.98 1.15 -5.83
C TYR A 187 -19.01 0.10 -4.71
N GLU A 188 -18.34 -1.04 -4.88
CA GLU A 188 -18.35 -2.13 -3.89
C GLU A 188 -17.20 -1.97 -2.87
N ARG A 189 -16.05 -1.42 -3.29
CA ARG A 189 -14.92 -1.03 -2.42
C ARG A 189 -15.31 0.15 -1.52
N LYS A 190 -15.70 -0.13 -0.27
CA LYS A 190 -16.14 0.86 0.71
C LYS A 190 -15.61 0.56 2.13
N PRO A 191 -15.26 1.60 2.93
CA PRO A 191 -15.21 3.01 2.55
C PRO A 191 -13.97 3.32 1.70
N ILE A 192 -14.14 4.05 0.59
CA ILE A 192 -13.10 4.21 -0.43
C ILE A 192 -11.82 4.89 0.08
N ASP A 193 -11.95 5.82 1.03
CA ASP A 193 -10.83 6.56 1.63
C ASP A 193 -9.96 5.70 2.56
N GLN A 194 -10.47 4.54 2.98
CA GLN A 194 -9.71 3.58 3.81
C GLN A 194 -9.17 2.40 3.02
N ILE A 195 -9.55 2.28 1.73
CA ILE A 195 -9.17 1.15 0.89
C ILE A 195 -8.47 1.63 -0.39
N PRO A 196 -7.29 2.27 -0.30
CA PRO A 196 -6.50 2.58 -1.48
C PRO A 196 -6.12 1.29 -2.23
N VAL A 197 -6.10 1.37 -3.55
CA VAL A 197 -5.68 0.28 -4.44
C VAL A 197 -4.56 0.79 -5.32
N ILE A 198 -3.48 0.02 -5.45
CA ILE A 198 -2.48 0.22 -6.50
C ILE A 198 -2.52 -0.99 -7.42
N ILE A 199 -2.61 -0.76 -8.73
CA ILE A 199 -2.48 -1.81 -9.73
C ILE A 199 -1.06 -1.74 -10.30
N ILE A 200 -0.31 -2.82 -10.17
CA ILE A 200 1.03 -2.98 -10.72
C ILE A 200 0.88 -3.68 -12.08
N ALA A 201 1.09 -2.92 -13.16
CA ALA A 201 1.00 -3.42 -14.52
C ALA A 201 2.27 -4.20 -14.86
N CYS A 202 2.13 -5.50 -15.03
CA CYS A 202 3.21 -6.42 -15.39
C CYS A 202 3.10 -6.82 -16.87
N THR A 203 2.94 -5.86 -17.78
CA THR A 203 2.71 -6.14 -19.21
C THR A 203 3.16 -4.98 -20.10
N ASP A 204 3.47 -5.28 -21.37
CA ASP A 204 3.65 -4.28 -22.44
C ASP A 204 2.40 -4.14 -23.32
N ASP A 205 1.31 -4.88 -23.03
CA ASP A 205 0.09 -4.77 -23.83
C ASP A 205 -0.54 -3.38 -23.63
N THR A 206 -0.39 -2.56 -24.66
CA THR A 206 -0.92 -1.20 -24.69
C THR A 206 -2.42 -1.13 -24.41
N LYS A 207 -3.21 -2.14 -24.77
CA LYS A 207 -4.64 -2.18 -24.45
C LYS A 207 -4.88 -2.40 -22.96
N CYS A 208 -4.03 -3.20 -22.31
CA CYS A 208 -4.07 -3.40 -20.87
C CYS A 208 -3.70 -2.10 -20.15
N ILE A 209 -2.54 -1.53 -20.51
CA ILE A 209 -2.04 -0.28 -19.94
C ILE A 209 -3.06 0.86 -20.11
N ASP A 210 -3.61 1.05 -21.32
CA ASP A 210 -4.62 2.07 -21.59
C ASP A 210 -5.89 1.89 -20.74
N TYR A 211 -6.33 0.64 -20.57
CA TYR A 211 -7.48 0.32 -19.74
C TYR A 211 -7.22 0.67 -18.27
N LEU A 212 -6.08 0.24 -17.71
CA LEU A 212 -5.70 0.49 -16.32
C LEU A 212 -5.53 1.99 -16.05
N ASN A 213 -4.78 2.70 -16.91
CA ASN A 213 -4.60 4.15 -16.80
C ASN A 213 -5.90 4.93 -16.92
N ASN A 214 -6.88 4.42 -17.66
CA ASN A 214 -8.21 5.01 -17.72
C ASN A 214 -9.03 4.78 -16.42
N LEU A 215 -8.77 3.71 -15.67
CA LEU A 215 -9.35 3.50 -14.34
C LEU A 215 -8.76 4.48 -13.32
N ASP A 216 -7.43 4.56 -13.21
CA ASP A 216 -6.71 5.50 -12.33
C ASP A 216 -7.24 6.93 -12.47
N LYS A 217 -7.31 7.43 -13.73
CA LYS A 217 -7.83 8.77 -14.04
C LYS A 217 -9.24 9.06 -13.53
N LYS A 218 -10.06 8.04 -13.27
CA LYS A 218 -11.51 8.17 -12.98
C LYS A 218 -11.91 7.69 -11.59
N ILE A 219 -11.12 6.88 -10.91
CA ILE A 219 -11.49 6.23 -9.65
C ILE A 219 -10.61 6.83 -8.55
N PRO A 220 -11.21 7.40 -7.48
CA PRO A 220 -10.41 7.96 -6.40
C PRO A 220 -9.68 6.88 -5.62
N LYS A 221 -8.51 7.23 -5.07
CA LYS A 221 -7.66 6.31 -4.28
C LYS A 221 -7.33 5.03 -5.05
N LEU A 222 -7.15 5.15 -6.35
CA LEU A 222 -6.62 4.14 -7.24
C LEU A 222 -5.38 4.75 -7.90
N ASP A 223 -4.30 3.99 -7.97
CA ASP A 223 -3.10 4.36 -8.73
C ASP A 223 -2.67 3.18 -9.59
N VAL A 224 -1.94 3.46 -10.67
CA VAL A 224 -1.36 2.44 -11.56
C VAL A 224 0.14 2.68 -11.61
N ALA A 225 0.91 1.63 -11.33
CA ALA A 225 2.36 1.64 -11.45
C ALA A 225 2.77 0.71 -12.59
N ASP A 226 3.57 1.20 -13.52
CA ASP A 226 4.23 0.38 -14.53
C ASP A 226 5.45 -0.33 -13.93
N ASP A 227 6.13 -1.13 -14.74
CA ASP A 227 7.37 -1.79 -14.36
C ASP A 227 8.51 -0.80 -14.03
N TYR A 228 9.48 -1.23 -13.23
CA TYR A 228 10.52 -0.35 -12.71
C TYR A 228 11.28 0.42 -13.81
N LYS A 229 11.57 -0.25 -14.93
CA LYS A 229 12.34 0.37 -16.00
C LYS A 229 11.54 1.49 -16.65
N SER A 230 10.29 1.22 -17.00
CA SER A 230 9.38 2.19 -17.61
C SER A 230 9.18 3.39 -16.67
N GLU A 231 8.88 3.12 -15.40
CA GLU A 231 8.69 4.12 -14.35
C GLU A 231 9.94 5.02 -14.17
N ARG A 232 11.13 4.41 -14.08
CA ARG A 232 12.38 5.16 -13.96
C ARG A 232 12.66 6.04 -15.18
N GLU A 233 12.36 5.56 -16.39
CA GLU A 233 12.53 6.35 -17.60
C GLU A 233 11.63 7.59 -17.60
N GLU A 234 10.40 7.49 -17.10
CA GLU A 234 9.48 8.62 -16.96
C GLU A 234 9.95 9.62 -15.90
N ILE A 235 10.38 9.13 -14.73
CA ILE A 235 10.96 9.97 -13.67
C ILE A 235 12.21 10.70 -14.18
N HIS A 236 13.11 10.04 -14.91
CA HIS A 236 14.29 10.70 -15.47
C HIS A 236 13.94 11.74 -16.53
N LYS A 237 12.87 11.52 -17.33
CA LYS A 237 12.37 12.54 -18.27
C LYS A 237 11.82 13.77 -17.53
N ALA A 238 11.11 13.57 -16.42
CA ALA A 238 10.50 14.65 -15.64
C ALA A 238 11.50 15.39 -14.74
N GLN A 239 12.34 14.67 -14.00
CA GLN A 239 13.26 15.23 -13.00
C GLN A 239 14.65 15.54 -13.56
N GLY A 240 15.11 14.76 -14.54
CA GLY A 240 16.45 14.82 -15.12
C GLY A 240 17.19 13.48 -15.03
N ALA A 241 18.14 13.25 -15.94
CA ALA A 241 18.84 11.97 -16.09
C ALA A 241 19.66 11.54 -14.86
N ASP A 242 20.08 12.50 -14.03
CA ASP A 242 20.89 12.26 -12.82
C ASP A 242 20.03 12.14 -11.55
N PHE A 243 18.70 12.14 -11.67
CA PHE A 243 17.81 11.99 -10.52
C PHE A 243 17.93 10.57 -9.94
N PRO A 244 18.31 10.39 -8.67
CA PRO A 244 18.44 9.05 -8.08
C PRO A 244 17.06 8.42 -7.90
N PHE A 245 16.86 7.23 -8.46
CA PHE A 245 15.65 6.45 -8.31
C PHE A 245 15.97 4.96 -8.32
N SER A 246 16.16 4.39 -7.13
CA SER A 246 16.52 2.99 -6.94
C SER A 246 15.30 2.06 -7.13
N PHE A 247 15.54 0.75 -7.12
CA PHE A 247 14.43 -0.20 -7.08
C PHE A 247 13.67 -0.13 -5.74
N GLY A 248 14.36 0.19 -4.64
CA GLY A 248 13.71 0.45 -3.35
C GLY A 248 12.77 1.64 -3.42
N ASP A 249 13.18 2.73 -4.07
CA ASP A 249 12.35 3.92 -4.28
C ASP A 249 11.08 3.61 -5.08
N TYR A 250 11.21 2.77 -6.10
CA TYR A 250 10.09 2.25 -6.87
C TYR A 250 9.09 1.46 -6.00
N VAL A 251 9.58 0.56 -5.14
CA VAL A 251 8.71 -0.18 -4.22
C VAL A 251 8.04 0.77 -3.21
N VAL A 252 8.72 1.83 -2.77
CA VAL A 252 8.07 2.88 -1.98
C VAL A 252 6.94 3.53 -2.77
N LYS A 253 7.16 3.95 -4.02
CA LYS A 253 6.10 4.52 -4.87
C LYS A 253 4.90 3.56 -4.97
N ILE A 254 5.11 2.26 -5.18
CA ILE A 254 4.04 1.24 -5.19
C ILE A 254 3.25 1.23 -3.87
N LEU A 255 3.92 1.34 -2.74
CA LEU A 255 3.27 1.25 -1.43
C LEU A 255 2.43 2.49 -1.09
N ILE A 256 2.86 3.67 -1.52
CA ILE A 256 2.25 4.93 -1.04
C ILE A 256 1.72 5.85 -2.14
N GLY A 257 1.81 5.50 -3.42
CA GLY A 257 1.30 6.32 -4.54
C GLY A 257 -0.17 6.70 -4.38
N ALA A 258 -1.05 5.73 -4.08
CA ALA A 258 -2.47 6.01 -3.82
C ALA A 258 -2.76 6.63 -2.44
N ILE A 259 -1.75 6.76 -1.56
CA ILE A 259 -1.90 7.20 -0.15
C ILE A 259 -1.39 8.62 0.03
N ASP A 260 -0.21 8.92 -0.50
CA ASP A 260 0.49 10.20 -0.39
C ASP A 260 0.69 10.83 -1.77
N SER A 261 -0.13 11.83 -2.07
CA SER A 261 -0.09 12.62 -3.32
C SER A 261 1.26 13.27 -3.62
N TRP A 262 2.21 13.25 -2.68
CA TRP A 262 3.57 13.74 -2.94
C TRP A 262 4.29 12.98 -4.06
N PHE A 263 3.97 11.70 -4.26
CA PHE A 263 4.57 10.89 -5.33
C PHE A 263 3.98 11.19 -6.71
N ASP A 264 2.77 11.75 -6.76
CA ASP A 264 2.02 12.03 -7.99
C ASP A 264 2.78 12.78 -9.09
N PRO A 265 3.58 13.82 -8.80
CA PRO A 265 4.29 14.58 -9.85
C PRO A 265 5.65 13.99 -10.23
N LEU A 266 6.17 12.95 -9.56
CA LEU A 266 7.56 12.49 -9.77
C LEU A 266 7.85 12.08 -11.22
N ASP A 267 6.87 11.51 -11.89
CA ASP A 267 6.86 11.09 -13.30
C ASP A 267 6.27 12.16 -14.25
N GLU A 268 5.48 13.12 -13.73
CA GLU A 268 4.83 14.14 -14.56
C GLU A 268 5.62 15.45 -14.74
N ARG A 269 6.31 15.92 -13.68
CA ARG A 269 6.93 17.25 -13.67
C ARG A 269 7.99 17.40 -12.58
N ARG A 270 8.92 18.35 -12.77
CA ARG A 270 9.91 18.68 -11.75
C ARG A 270 9.28 19.00 -10.39
N VAL A 271 9.70 18.27 -9.37
CA VAL A 271 9.26 18.49 -7.99
C VAL A 271 10.23 19.44 -7.30
N THR A 272 9.70 20.53 -6.74
CA THR A 272 10.46 21.49 -5.95
C THR A 272 10.00 21.41 -4.49
N GLY A 273 10.50 20.44 -3.71
CA GLY A 273 10.46 20.32 -2.23
C GLY A 273 9.13 20.49 -1.46
N THR A 274 8.03 20.86 -2.13
CA THR A 274 6.74 21.24 -1.53
C THR A 274 5.69 20.23 -1.93
N ARG A 275 4.75 19.94 -1.02
CA ARG A 275 3.70 18.94 -1.25
C ARG A 275 2.77 19.40 -2.38
N PRO A 276 2.67 18.62 -3.48
CA PRO A 276 1.72 18.88 -4.55
C PRO A 276 0.27 18.62 -4.07
N PRO A 277 -0.71 19.34 -4.64
CA PRO A 277 -2.13 19.11 -4.35
C PRO A 277 -2.62 17.78 -4.96
N ASP A 278 -3.49 17.07 -4.23
CA ASP A 278 -4.01 15.74 -4.58
C ASP A 278 -4.71 15.72 -5.96
N ARG A 279 -4.34 14.76 -6.84
CA ARG A 279 -4.83 14.60 -8.23
C ARG A 279 -6.36 14.71 -8.34
N HIS A 280 -7.11 14.19 -7.36
CA HIS A 280 -8.58 14.20 -7.42
C HIS A 280 -9.21 15.52 -6.95
N THR A 281 -8.53 16.29 -6.10
CA THR A 281 -9.06 17.56 -5.55
C THR A 281 -9.04 18.72 -6.57
N HIS A 282 -8.13 18.68 -7.55
CA HIS A 282 -7.98 19.75 -8.53
C HIS A 282 -9.02 19.74 -9.66
N ARG A 283 -9.65 18.59 -9.94
CA ARG A 283 -10.60 18.46 -11.05
C ARG A 283 -12.02 18.85 -10.71
N GLU A 284 -12.45 18.76 -9.45
CA GLU A 284 -13.74 19.33 -9.01
C GLU A 284 -13.77 20.85 -9.22
N LYS A 285 -12.70 21.54 -8.82
CA LYS A 285 -12.56 23.00 -9.04
C LYS A 285 -12.49 23.41 -10.52
N LYS A 286 -12.09 22.50 -11.42
CA LYS A 286 -12.04 22.78 -12.87
C LYS A 286 -13.40 22.58 -13.55
N LYS A 287 -14.27 21.72 -13.00
CA LYS A 287 -15.66 21.60 -13.44
C LYS A 287 -16.50 22.81 -13.01
N ASP A 288 -16.29 23.34 -11.80
CA ASP A 288 -17.03 24.51 -11.32
C ASP A 288 -16.67 25.82 -12.04
N LYS A 289 -15.48 25.91 -12.65
CA LYS A 289 -15.10 27.04 -13.49
C LYS A 289 -15.62 26.96 -14.93
N CYS A 290 -16.05 25.78 -15.38
CA CYS A 290 -16.54 25.57 -16.74
C CYS A 290 -18.09 25.62 -16.83
N SER A 291 -18.78 25.69 -15.68
CA SER A 291 -20.24 25.87 -15.57
C SER A 291 -20.67 27.32 -15.32
N LEU A 292 -19.73 28.27 -15.36
CA LEU A 292 -19.94 29.71 -15.18
C LEU A 292 -19.44 30.55 -16.39
N SER A 293 -19.29 29.93 -17.56
CA SER A 293 -18.93 30.59 -18.82
C SER A 293 -19.85 30.17 -19.94
#